data_AF-A0A5B7DLD1-F1
#
_entry.id   AF-A0A5B7DLD1-F1
#
_cell.length_a   1.000
_cell.length_b   1.000
_cell.length_c   1.000
_cell.angle_alpha   90.00
_cell.angle_beta   90.00
_cell.angle_gamma   90.00
#
_symmetry.space_group_name_H-M   'P 1'
#
loop_
_entity.id
_entity.type
_entity.pdbx_description
1 polymer ?
#
loop_
_entity_poly.entity_id
_entity_poly.type
_entity_poly.pdbx_seq_one_letter_code
_entity_poly.pdbx_strand_id
1 'polypeptide(L)'
;MSFEYRKPSKESHHNDACTYGVQMSTSEEVEVKMSFEDLRKRARQLESEIDVKLVSFSKIAASYGSSSAAINTNPESVSLLSGDQMYETISVELEQLLTALTDINERMNNCPHGSSVATIHTLQRHRDILQDYTHEFQRTNNTIKSRREREQLLGTGRNGGKSLAGLSRRDLYLKESEHLVNSEGLVDEQITIAMDTRDHLKTQRQTFKMIQTKVNDLSNRFPMVNSLMTKINIRKRRDSLILGTATMNT
;
A
#
# COMPACT_ATOMS: atom_id res chain seq x y z
N MET A 1 -75.49 3.15 -32.76
CA MET A 1 -74.38 4.06 -32.43
C MET A 1 -74.89 4.98 -31.34
N SER A 2 -74.87 4.57 -30.06
CA SER A 2 -73.70 4.41 -29.19
C SER A 2 -73.08 5.77 -28.81
N PHE A 3 -73.38 6.19 -27.58
CA PHE A 3 -72.69 7.12 -26.66
C PHE A 3 -72.44 8.57 -27.18
N GLU A 4 -72.57 9.66 -26.42
CA GLU A 4 -72.40 9.84 -24.99
C GLU A 4 -73.05 11.15 -24.50
N TYR A 5 -73.31 11.21 -23.20
CA TYR A 5 -74.19 12.14 -22.50
C TYR A 5 -73.39 13.28 -21.81
N ARG A 6 -74.08 14.42 -21.58
CA ARG A 6 -74.02 15.30 -20.39
C ARG A 6 -72.93 16.40 -20.26
N LYS A 7 -73.40 17.66 -20.35
CA LYS A 7 -72.97 18.78 -19.47
C LYS A 7 -73.77 18.70 -18.15
N PRO A 8 -73.25 19.16 -17.00
CA PRO A 8 -73.54 20.54 -16.56
C PRO A 8 -72.45 21.22 -15.72
N SER A 9 -72.73 22.48 -15.39
CA SER A 9 -71.93 23.50 -14.71
C SER A 9 -71.99 23.48 -13.17
N LYS A 10 -71.16 24.36 -12.58
CA LYS A 10 -71.19 25.05 -11.25
C LYS A 10 -70.11 24.56 -10.28
N GLU A 11 -69.20 25.38 -9.72
CA GLU A 11 -69.23 26.66 -8.99
C GLU A 11 -68.79 26.39 -7.54
N SER A 12 -67.84 27.22 -7.08
CA SER A 12 -67.18 27.35 -5.77
C SER A 12 -67.61 26.47 -4.58
N HIS A 13 -66.63 25.84 -3.92
CA HIS A 13 -66.59 25.77 -2.45
C HIS A 13 -65.14 25.86 -1.93
N HIS A 14 -64.89 26.98 -1.26
CA HIS A 14 -64.11 27.16 -0.03
C HIS A 14 -63.39 25.91 0.52
N ASN A 15 -62.06 25.97 0.58
CA ASN A 15 -61.26 25.09 1.44
C ASN A 15 -60.41 25.96 2.36
N ASP A 16 -61.00 26.31 3.51
CA ASP A 16 -60.24 26.59 4.72
C ASP A 16 -59.82 25.25 5.33
N ALA A 17 -58.53 24.99 5.33
CA ALA A 17 -57.91 24.04 6.25
C ALA A 17 -56.52 24.57 6.61
N CYS A 18 -56.50 25.37 7.67
CA CYS A 18 -55.29 25.78 8.36
C CYS A 18 -54.77 24.57 9.15
N THR A 19 -53.63 23.99 8.76
CA THR A 19 -52.90 23.03 9.60
C THR A 19 -51.40 23.25 9.49
N TYR A 20 -50.86 23.70 10.61
CA TYR A 20 -49.47 23.73 11.06
C TYR A 20 -48.51 22.76 10.35
N GLY A 21 -47.39 23.29 9.87
CA GLY A 21 -46.30 22.49 9.33
C GLY A 21 -45.10 23.32 8.93
N VAL A 22 -44.35 23.76 9.94
CA VAL A 22 -42.88 23.97 9.96
C VAL A 22 -42.25 24.37 8.62
N GLN A 23 -41.77 25.63 8.55
CA GLN A 23 -40.68 26.02 7.66
C GLN A 23 -39.52 25.03 7.84
N MET A 24 -39.43 24.04 6.95
CA MET A 24 -38.22 23.25 6.81
C MET A 24 -37.26 24.11 6.00
N SER A 25 -36.51 24.92 6.73
CA SER A 25 -35.27 25.51 6.27
C SER A 25 -34.43 24.39 5.65
N THR A 26 -34.38 24.36 4.33
CA THR A 26 -33.30 23.72 3.60
C THR A 26 -32.04 24.50 3.97
N SER A 27 -31.41 24.08 5.06
CA SER A 27 -30.01 24.36 5.34
C SER A 27 -29.24 23.75 4.17
N GLU A 28 -29.02 24.57 3.16
CA GLU A 28 -28.07 24.32 2.10
C GLU A 28 -26.71 24.24 2.80
N GLU A 29 -26.30 23.03 3.18
CA GLU A 29 -24.91 22.78 3.52
C GLU A 29 -24.10 23.22 2.31
N VAL A 30 -23.36 24.31 2.49
CA VAL A 30 -22.34 24.73 1.54
C VAL A 30 -21.25 23.67 1.59
N GLU A 31 -21.48 22.56 0.88
CA GLU A 31 -20.45 21.59 0.56
C GLU A 31 -19.42 22.35 -0.28
N VAL A 32 -18.35 22.81 0.37
CA VAL A 32 -17.19 23.37 -0.30
C VAL A 32 -16.68 22.26 -1.22
N LYS A 33 -17.11 22.29 -2.48
CA LYS A 33 -16.63 21.38 -3.52
C LYS A 33 -15.15 21.66 -3.70
N MET A 34 -14.33 20.93 -2.94
CA MET A 34 -12.89 20.94 -3.10
C MET A 34 -12.60 20.50 -4.55
N SER A 35 -11.73 21.27 -5.23
CA SER A 35 -11.30 20.90 -6.57
C SER A 35 -10.60 19.53 -6.53
N PHE A 36 -10.70 18.77 -7.62
CA PHE A 36 -9.96 17.51 -7.76
C PHE A 36 -8.46 17.69 -7.47
N GLU A 37 -7.89 18.83 -7.87
CA GLU A 37 -6.48 19.13 -7.61
C GLU A 37 -6.19 19.39 -6.12
N ASP A 38 -7.15 19.94 -5.38
CA ASP A 38 -7.02 20.16 -3.93
C ASP A 38 -7.16 18.84 -3.16
N LEU A 39 -8.10 17.98 -3.57
CA LEU A 39 -8.24 16.61 -3.05
C LEU A 39 -6.96 15.80 -3.31
N ARG A 40 -6.36 15.93 -4.50
CA ARG A 40 -5.11 15.26 -4.86
C ARG A 40 -3.93 15.73 -4.01
N LYS A 41 -3.79 17.04 -3.78
CA LYS A 41 -2.76 17.58 -2.88
C LYS A 41 -2.95 17.08 -1.45
N ARG A 42 -4.20 17.04 -0.98
CA ARG A 42 -4.52 16.54 0.36
C ARG A 42 -4.23 15.05 0.49
N ALA A 43 -4.55 14.24 -0.52
CA ALA A 43 -4.20 12.82 -0.56
C ALA A 43 -2.68 12.63 -0.41
N ARG A 44 -1.87 13.32 -1.22
CA ARG A 44 -0.40 13.26 -1.12
C ARG A 44 0.15 13.66 0.25
N GLN A 45 -0.48 14.65 0.88
CA GLN A 45 -0.09 15.07 2.23
C GLN A 45 -0.34 13.96 3.25
N LEU A 46 -1.52 13.32 3.19
CA LEU A 46 -1.84 12.19 4.06
C LEU A 46 -0.95 10.98 3.78
N GLU A 47 -0.65 10.67 2.51
CA GLU A 47 0.29 9.61 2.15
C GLU A 47 1.67 9.84 2.79
N SER A 48 2.20 11.06 2.71
CA SER A 48 3.48 11.40 3.35
C SER A 48 3.44 11.28 4.87
N GLU A 49 2.32 11.61 5.50
CA GLU A 49 2.16 11.51 6.95
C GLU A 49 2.05 10.05 7.39
N ILE A 50 1.27 9.24 6.65
CA ILE A 50 1.13 7.79 6.83
C ILE A 50 2.50 7.10 6.71
N ASP A 51 3.31 7.45 5.72
CA ASP A 51 4.65 6.86 5.52
C ASP A 51 5.58 7.12 6.72
N VAL A 52 5.65 8.37 7.18
CA VAL A 52 6.46 8.73 8.37
C VAL A 52 5.97 7.98 9.62
N LYS A 53 4.65 7.88 9.81
CA LYS A 53 4.05 7.17 10.94
C LYS A 53 4.28 5.66 10.85
N LEU A 54 4.16 5.04 9.69
CA LEU A 54 4.47 3.63 9.46
C LEU A 54 5.94 3.31 9.79
N VAL A 55 6.88 4.18 9.42
CA VAL A 55 8.29 4.02 9.80
C VAL A 55 8.45 4.05 11.33
N SER A 56 7.78 4.97 12.02
CA SER A 56 7.83 5.03 13.49
C SER A 56 7.17 3.81 14.15
N PHE A 57 6.07 3.32 13.58
CA PHE A 57 5.35 2.14 14.04
C PHE A 57 6.18 0.86 13.85
N SER A 58 6.89 0.75 12.73
CA SER A 58 7.85 -0.34 12.46
C SER A 58 9.03 -0.34 13.43
N LYS A 59 9.55 0.85 13.80
CA LYS A 59 10.59 0.96 14.85
C LYS A 59 10.10 0.44 16.20
N ILE A 60 8.86 0.75 16.57
CA ILE A 60 8.23 0.22 17.78
C ILE A 60 8.13 -1.31 17.66
N ALA A 61 7.68 -1.84 16.53
CA ALA A 61 7.64 -3.29 16.29
C ALA A 61 9.01 -3.99 16.46
N ALA A 62 10.08 -3.38 15.95
CA ALA A 62 11.44 -3.87 16.11
C ALA A 62 11.92 -3.82 17.57
N SER A 63 11.50 -2.79 18.33
CA SER A 63 11.88 -2.62 19.74
C SER A 63 11.34 -3.73 20.65
N TYR A 64 10.11 -4.21 20.42
CA TYR A 64 9.54 -5.38 21.13
C TYR A 64 10.38 -6.66 20.96
N GLY A 65 11.21 -6.77 19.91
CA GLY A 65 12.14 -7.88 19.74
C GLY A 65 13.46 -7.76 20.51
N SER A 66 13.92 -6.54 20.74
CA SER A 66 15.25 -6.26 21.30
C SER A 66 15.25 -6.24 22.82
N SER A 67 14.11 -5.92 23.44
CA SER A 67 13.94 -5.93 24.90
C SER A 67 14.15 -7.32 25.52
N SER A 68 13.99 -8.42 24.77
CA SER A 68 14.30 -9.76 25.30
C SER A 68 15.80 -10.07 25.38
N ALA A 69 16.66 -9.34 24.65
CA ALA A 69 18.11 -9.54 24.64
C ALA A 69 18.86 -8.66 25.66
N ALA A 70 18.25 -7.58 26.15
CA ALA A 70 18.88 -6.59 27.02
C ALA A 70 18.53 -6.72 28.52
N ILE A 71 17.76 -7.74 28.94
CA ILE A 71 17.43 -7.95 30.37
C ILE A 71 18.56 -8.72 31.05
N ASN A 72 19.69 -8.06 31.26
CA ASN A 72 20.65 -8.43 32.32
C ASN A 72 20.97 -7.27 33.27
N THR A 73 20.29 -6.13 33.14
CA THR A 73 20.46 -5.01 34.09
C THR A 73 19.12 -4.29 34.30
N ASN A 74 18.55 -4.46 35.50
CA ASN A 74 17.42 -3.74 36.10
C ASN A 74 15.97 -4.11 35.69
N PRO A 75 15.04 -4.27 36.66
CA PRO A 75 13.62 -4.49 36.41
C PRO A 75 12.89 -3.14 36.38
N GLU A 76 12.75 -2.52 35.21
CA GLU A 76 11.83 -1.40 35.03
C GLU A 76 10.62 -1.84 34.20
N SER A 77 9.53 -2.14 34.90
CA SER A 77 8.16 -2.13 34.38
C SER A 77 7.73 -0.76 33.78
N VAL A 78 8.60 0.24 33.84
CA VAL A 78 8.38 1.63 33.42
C VAL A 78 8.67 1.84 31.92
N SER A 79 9.60 1.07 31.34
CA SER A 79 9.96 1.23 29.92
C SER A 79 8.99 0.51 28.96
N LEU A 80 8.32 -0.55 29.42
CA LEU A 80 7.35 -1.32 28.62
C LEU A 80 6.00 -0.60 28.50
N LEU A 81 5.54 0.04 29.59
CA LEU A 81 4.28 0.80 29.59
C LEU A 81 4.35 2.02 28.67
N SER A 82 5.54 2.65 28.58
CA SER A 82 5.78 3.78 27.67
C SER A 82 5.77 3.34 26.20
N GLY A 83 6.26 2.14 25.90
CA GLY A 83 6.20 1.54 24.55
C GLY A 83 4.77 1.14 24.15
N ASP A 84 4.01 0.52 25.06
CA ASP A 84 2.61 0.13 24.84
C ASP A 84 1.70 1.35 24.62
N GLN A 85 1.88 2.44 25.39
CA GLN A 85 1.12 3.68 25.18
C GLN A 85 1.46 4.36 23.85
N MET A 86 2.74 4.39 23.48
CA MET A 86 3.17 4.95 22.19
C MET A 86 2.64 4.12 21.01
N TYR A 87 2.66 2.79 21.15
CA TYR A 87 2.05 1.87 20.19
C TYR A 87 0.56 2.15 19.98
N GLU A 88 -0.20 2.23 21.07
CA GLU A 88 -1.66 2.43 21.00
C GLU A 88 -1.98 3.80 20.37
N THR A 89 -1.24 4.84 20.75
CA THR A 89 -1.41 6.19 20.22
C THR A 89 -1.15 6.22 18.70
N ILE A 90 -0.03 5.68 18.24
CA ILE A 90 0.33 5.67 16.81
C ILE A 90 -0.59 4.75 16.02
N SER A 91 -1.05 3.64 16.59
CA SER A 91 -2.02 2.75 15.96
C SER A 91 -3.33 3.47 15.66
N VAL A 92 -3.88 4.18 16.65
CA VAL A 92 -5.13 4.96 16.50
C VAL A 92 -4.95 6.09 15.50
N GLU A 93 -3.85 6.83 15.57
CA GLU A 93 -3.55 7.90 14.61
C GLU A 93 -3.44 7.37 13.17
N LEU A 94 -2.80 6.21 12.97
CA LEU A 94 -2.63 5.61 11.65
C LEU A 94 -3.97 5.11 11.09
N GLU A 95 -4.85 4.54 11.92
CA GLU A 95 -6.21 4.18 11.53
C GLU A 95 -7.04 5.42 11.12
N GLN A 96 -6.90 6.52 11.85
CA GLN A 96 -7.56 7.79 11.51
C GLN A 96 -7.04 8.35 10.18
N LEU A 97 -5.73 8.33 9.95
CA LEU A 97 -5.12 8.79 8.70
C LEU A 97 -5.53 7.92 7.50
N LEU A 98 -5.58 6.59 7.67
CA LEU A 98 -6.04 5.66 6.63
C LEU A 98 -7.53 5.88 6.30
N THR A 99 -8.35 6.12 7.31
CA THR A 99 -9.77 6.45 7.12
C THR A 99 -9.95 7.78 6.41
N ALA A 100 -9.17 8.80 6.78
CA ALA A 100 -9.18 10.11 6.11
C ALA A 100 -8.72 10.01 4.63
N LEU A 101 -7.69 9.20 4.34
CA LEU A 101 -7.24 8.96 2.97
C LEU A 101 -8.29 8.20 2.15
N THR A 102 -9.01 7.27 2.78
CA THR A 102 -10.15 6.57 2.17
C THR A 102 -11.26 7.55 1.80
N ASP A 103 -11.68 8.41 2.72
CA ASP A 103 -12.70 9.46 2.48
C ASP A 103 -12.27 10.43 1.36
N ILE A 104 -11.01 10.86 1.33
CA ILE A 104 -10.51 11.71 0.23
C ILE A 104 -10.50 10.96 -1.10
N ASN A 105 -10.14 9.68 -1.12
CA ASN A 105 -10.19 8.87 -2.35
C ASN A 105 -11.63 8.68 -2.84
N GLU A 106 -12.61 8.55 -1.95
CA GLU A 106 -14.04 8.49 -2.29
C GLU A 106 -14.57 9.84 -2.80
N ARG A 107 -14.25 10.94 -2.12
CA ARG A 107 -14.58 12.30 -2.59
C ARG A 107 -13.92 12.60 -3.93
N MET A 108 -12.68 12.16 -4.11
CA MET A 108 -11.98 12.24 -5.38
C MET A 108 -12.68 11.40 -6.44
N ASN A 109 -13.23 10.22 -6.13
CA ASN A 109 -14.01 9.42 -7.07
C ASN A 109 -15.35 10.07 -7.47
N ASN A 110 -16.00 10.76 -6.53
CA ASN A 110 -17.34 11.34 -6.70
C ASN A 110 -17.32 12.77 -7.28
N CYS A 111 -16.15 13.41 -7.32
CA CYS A 111 -15.99 14.70 -7.98
C CYS A 111 -16.27 14.55 -9.50
N PRO A 112 -17.05 15.43 -10.13
CA PRO A 112 -17.28 15.38 -11.57
C PRO A 112 -16.03 15.93 -12.31
N HIS A 113 -14.95 15.16 -12.32
CA HIS A 113 -13.84 15.37 -13.26
C HIS A 113 -14.26 14.82 -14.61
N GLY A 114 -14.04 15.60 -15.68
CA GLY A 114 -14.18 15.06 -17.03
C GLY A 114 -13.37 13.77 -17.14
N SER A 115 -13.93 12.75 -17.80
CA SER A 115 -13.38 11.39 -17.91
C SER A 115 -12.03 11.37 -18.64
N SER A 116 -11.00 11.89 -18.00
CA SER A 116 -9.64 11.97 -18.48
C SER A 116 -8.92 10.70 -18.04
N VAL A 117 -8.30 10.01 -18.99
CA VAL A 117 -7.49 8.82 -18.71
C VAL A 117 -6.44 9.10 -17.62
N ALA A 118 -5.93 10.32 -17.55
CA ALA A 118 -4.97 10.74 -16.51
C ALA A 118 -5.57 10.82 -15.10
N THR A 119 -6.83 11.24 -14.94
CA THR A 119 -7.51 11.30 -13.63
C THR A 119 -7.86 9.90 -13.15
N ILE A 120 -8.31 9.03 -14.05
CA ILE A 120 -8.59 7.61 -13.78
C ILE A 120 -7.34 6.88 -13.28
N HIS A 121 -6.21 7.01 -13.98
CA HIS A 121 -4.94 6.39 -13.55
C HIS A 121 -4.43 6.96 -12.22
N THR A 122 -4.59 8.27 -12.00
CA THR A 122 -4.20 8.91 -10.74
C THR A 122 -5.00 8.35 -9.57
N LEU A 123 -6.32 8.22 -9.74
CA LEU A 123 -7.20 7.66 -8.72
C LEU A 123 -6.91 6.19 -8.45
N GLN A 124 -6.68 5.40 -9.51
CA GLN A 124 -6.28 4.00 -9.36
C GLN A 124 -4.99 3.88 -8.53
N ARG A 125 -3.98 4.70 -8.83
CA ARG A 125 -2.74 4.73 -8.06
C ARG A 125 -2.97 5.08 -6.59
N HIS A 126 -3.82 6.05 -6.29
CA HIS A 126 -4.15 6.40 -4.90
C HIS A 126 -4.87 5.27 -4.15
N ARG A 127 -5.69 4.46 -4.86
CA ARG A 127 -6.30 3.23 -4.29
C ARG A 127 -5.26 2.15 -4.02
N ASP A 128 -4.36 1.91 -4.97
CA ASP A 128 -3.29 0.91 -4.82
C ASP A 128 -2.39 1.27 -3.63
N ILE A 129 -1.98 2.54 -3.52
CA ILE A 129 -1.16 3.06 -2.40
C ILE A 129 -1.89 2.91 -1.05
N LEU A 130 -3.19 3.26 -0.98
CA LEU A 130 -3.99 3.09 0.23
C LEU A 130 -4.05 1.62 0.67
N GLN A 131 -4.20 0.71 -0.29
CA GLN A 131 -4.20 -0.73 -0.03
C GLN A 131 -2.85 -1.20 0.50
N ASP A 132 -1.74 -0.77 -0.11
CA ASP A 132 -0.38 -1.09 0.35
C ASP A 132 -0.15 -0.62 1.79
N TYR A 133 -0.52 0.62 2.12
CA TYR A 133 -0.39 1.14 3.49
C TYR A 133 -1.26 0.37 4.50
N THR A 134 -2.47 -0.02 4.10
CA THR A 134 -3.36 -0.82 4.96
C THR A 134 -2.75 -2.20 5.23
N HIS A 135 -2.18 -2.85 4.22
CA HIS A 135 -1.51 -4.14 4.38
C HIS A 135 -0.26 -4.03 5.25
N GLU A 136 0.59 -3.02 5.03
CA GLU A 136 1.79 -2.81 5.84
C GLU A 136 1.45 -2.50 7.31
N PHE A 137 0.41 -1.70 7.55
CA PHE A 137 -0.12 -1.47 8.89
C PHE A 137 -0.55 -2.77 9.56
N GLN A 138 -1.41 -3.56 8.90
CA GLN A 138 -1.91 -4.83 9.44
C GLN A 138 -0.78 -5.83 9.70
N ARG A 139 0.18 -5.94 8.77
CA ARG A 139 1.35 -6.80 8.91
C ARG A 139 2.18 -6.42 10.14
N THR A 140 2.46 -5.13 10.31
CA THR A 140 3.23 -4.62 11.45
C THR A 140 2.46 -4.81 12.75
N ASN A 141 1.16 -4.53 12.76
CA ASN A 141 0.27 -4.72 13.90
C ASN A 141 0.21 -6.19 14.34
N ASN A 142 0.03 -7.13 13.41
CA ASN A 142 0.04 -8.57 13.69
C ASN A 142 1.38 -9.03 14.25
N THR A 143 2.49 -8.47 13.73
CA THR A 143 3.84 -8.76 14.25
C THR A 143 3.98 -8.32 15.70
N ILE A 144 3.48 -7.13 16.05
CA ILE A 144 3.50 -6.62 17.43
C ILE A 144 2.60 -7.46 18.34
N LYS A 145 1.37 -7.75 17.92
CA LYS A 145 0.42 -8.59 18.68
C LYS A 145 1.00 -9.97 18.97
N SER A 146 1.54 -10.65 17.97
CA SER A 146 2.17 -11.97 18.16
C SER A 146 3.36 -11.91 19.13
N ARG A 147 4.17 -10.85 19.07
CA ARG A 147 5.28 -10.65 20.02
C ARG A 147 4.77 -10.38 21.43
N ARG A 148 3.72 -9.57 21.58
CA ARG A 148 3.08 -9.26 22.86
C ARG A 148 2.45 -10.50 23.50
N GLU A 149 1.73 -11.30 22.72
CA GLU A 149 1.16 -12.58 23.17
C GLU A 149 2.27 -13.52 23.65
N ARG A 150 3.34 -13.67 22.87
CA ARG A 150 4.52 -14.44 23.28
C ARG A 150 5.12 -13.92 24.59
N GLU A 151 5.23 -12.60 24.76
CA GLU A 151 5.72 -12.00 26.00
C GLU A 151 4.78 -12.18 27.18
N GLN A 152 3.45 -12.16 27.00
CA GLN A 152 2.48 -12.45 28.06
C GLN A 152 2.58 -13.91 28.51
N LEU A 153 2.73 -14.83 27.56
CA LEU A 153 2.93 -16.26 27.82
C LEU A 153 4.28 -16.51 28.55
N LEU A 154 5.38 -15.89 28.10
CA LEU A 154 6.71 -16.04 28.70
C LEU A 154 6.89 -15.25 30.01
N GLY A 155 6.23 -14.11 30.15
CA GLY A 155 6.25 -13.26 31.35
C GLY A 155 5.64 -13.94 32.56
N THR A 156 4.60 -14.75 32.33
CA THR A 156 3.98 -15.61 33.35
C THR A 156 4.94 -16.71 33.82
N GLY A 157 5.82 -17.21 32.95
CA GLY A 157 6.84 -18.21 33.30
C GLY A 157 8.07 -17.66 34.04
N ARG A 158 8.35 -16.35 33.95
CA ARG A 158 9.54 -15.73 34.58
C ARG A 158 9.29 -15.20 35.99
N ASN A 159 8.05 -14.82 36.33
CA ASN A 159 7.72 -14.37 37.69
C ASN A 159 7.60 -15.50 38.72
N GLY A 160 7.60 -16.76 38.28
CA GLY A 160 7.84 -17.94 39.13
C GLY A 160 9.30 -18.14 39.53
N GLY A 161 10.22 -17.32 39.02
CA GLY A 161 11.67 -17.43 39.20
C GLY A 161 12.22 -16.98 40.55
N LYS A 162 11.40 -16.87 41.61
CA LYS A 162 11.88 -16.86 43.00
C LYS A 162 11.99 -18.29 43.53
N SER A 163 12.66 -19.17 42.77
CA SER A 163 13.21 -20.43 43.27
C SER A 163 14.20 -21.03 42.25
N LEU A 164 15.25 -20.30 41.90
CA LEU A 164 16.42 -20.88 41.22
C LEU A 164 17.39 -21.57 42.20
N ALA A 165 17.01 -21.68 43.47
CA ALA A 165 17.66 -22.53 44.44
C ALA A 165 16.94 -23.89 44.49
N GLY A 166 16.96 -24.67 43.39
CA GLY A 166 16.46 -26.06 43.46
C GLY A 166 15.93 -26.73 42.19
N LEU A 167 16.06 -26.18 40.98
CA LEU A 167 15.67 -26.95 39.80
C LEU A 167 16.60 -28.15 39.64
N SER A 168 15.99 -29.35 39.71
CA SER A 168 16.67 -30.62 39.53
C SER A 168 17.38 -30.61 38.19
N ARG A 169 18.61 -31.15 38.14
CA ARG A 169 19.44 -31.27 36.92
C ARG A 169 18.64 -31.76 35.70
N ARG A 170 17.61 -32.56 35.95
CA ARG A 170 16.64 -33.08 34.98
C ARG A 170 15.85 -31.99 34.23
N ASP A 171 15.42 -30.93 34.89
CA ASP A 171 14.63 -29.86 34.25
C ASP A 171 15.50 -28.97 33.36
N LEU A 172 16.78 -28.81 33.74
CA LEU A 172 17.77 -28.15 32.89
C LEU A 172 18.00 -28.94 31.60
N TYR A 173 18.13 -30.27 31.68
CA TYR A 173 18.30 -31.13 30.51
C TYR A 173 17.05 -31.18 29.61
N LEU A 174 15.85 -31.18 30.19
CA LEU A 174 14.61 -31.13 29.41
C LEU A 174 14.51 -29.83 28.61
N LYS A 175 14.84 -28.70 29.25
CA LYS A 175 14.88 -27.40 28.58
C LYS A 175 15.97 -27.34 27.51
N GLU A 176 17.14 -27.89 27.77
CA GLU A 176 18.22 -28.01 26.78
C GLU A 176 17.79 -28.85 25.57
N SER A 177 17.11 -29.98 25.81
CA SER A 177 16.57 -30.82 24.75
C SER A 177 15.55 -30.09 23.89
N GLU A 178 14.68 -29.27 24.49
CA GLU A 178 13.72 -28.45 23.74
C GLU A 178 14.44 -27.40 22.88
N HIS A 179 15.47 -26.75 23.41
CA HIS A 179 16.29 -25.82 22.65
C HIS A 179 17.02 -26.50 21.48
N LEU A 180 17.51 -27.73 21.65
CA LEU A 180 18.15 -28.50 20.58
C LEU A 180 17.17 -28.84 19.46
N VAL A 181 15.98 -29.33 19.79
CA VAL A 181 14.94 -29.66 18.79
C VAL A 181 14.51 -28.41 18.02
N ASN A 182 14.33 -27.28 18.72
CA ASN A 182 14.00 -26.02 18.06
C ASN A 182 15.14 -25.52 17.18
N SER A 183 16.41 -25.70 17.60
CA SER A 183 17.58 -25.35 16.80
C SER A 183 17.71 -26.22 15.55
N GLU A 184 17.36 -27.50 15.63
CA GLU A 184 17.37 -28.44 14.50
C GLU A 184 16.37 -27.98 13.42
N GLY A 185 15.14 -27.64 13.82
CA GLY A 185 14.12 -27.14 12.89
C GLY A 185 14.52 -25.82 12.19
N LEU A 186 15.15 -24.88 12.92
CA LEU A 186 15.64 -23.64 12.33
C LEU A 186 16.80 -23.85 11.35
N VAL A 187 17.66 -24.84 11.61
CA VAL A 187 18.74 -25.20 10.69
C VAL A 187 18.17 -25.79 9.41
N ASP A 188 17.17 -26.67 9.50
CA ASP A 188 16.50 -27.25 8.32
C ASP A 188 15.77 -26.20 7.48
N GLU A 189 15.14 -25.21 8.13
CA GLU A 189 14.55 -24.06 7.43
C GLU A 189 15.62 -23.23 6.71
N GLN A 190 16.75 -22.94 7.35
CA GLN A 190 17.86 -22.23 6.73
C GLN A 190 18.48 -23.01 5.57
N ILE A 191 18.58 -24.33 5.68
CA ILE A 191 19.04 -25.20 4.58
C ILE A 191 18.05 -25.09 3.41
N THR A 192 16.75 -25.12 3.68
CA THR A 192 15.71 -24.99 2.66
C THR A 192 15.78 -23.64 1.95
N ILE A 193 15.86 -22.54 2.70
CA ILE A 193 16.00 -21.18 2.16
C ILE A 193 17.29 -21.05 1.33
N ALA A 194 18.40 -21.62 1.80
CA ALA A 194 19.66 -21.60 1.08
C ALA A 194 19.59 -22.40 -0.24
N MET A 195 18.91 -23.56 -0.24
CA MET A 195 18.69 -24.35 -1.45
C MET A 195 17.82 -23.61 -2.47
N ASP A 196 16.73 -22.99 -2.03
CA ASP A 196 15.85 -22.19 -2.89
C ASP A 196 16.61 -20.98 -3.48
N THR A 197 17.38 -20.27 -2.65
CA THR A 197 18.21 -19.14 -3.09
C THR A 197 19.25 -19.58 -4.13
N ARG A 198 19.91 -20.73 -3.94
CA ARG A 198 20.85 -21.30 -4.91
C ARG A 198 20.17 -21.59 -6.25
N ASP A 199 18.98 -22.18 -6.21
CA ASP A 199 18.24 -22.55 -7.42
C ASP A 199 17.69 -21.30 -8.13
N HIS A 200 17.31 -20.26 -7.39
CA HIS A 200 16.95 -18.96 -7.92
C HIS A 200 18.14 -18.29 -8.64
N LEU A 201 19.32 -18.24 -8.01
CA LEU A 201 20.55 -17.72 -8.62
C LEU A 201 20.96 -18.51 -9.87
N LYS A 202 20.78 -19.83 -9.86
CA LYS A 202 21.03 -20.68 -11.03
C LYS A 202 20.10 -20.31 -12.20
N THR A 203 18.83 -20.07 -11.92
CA THR A 203 17.84 -19.63 -12.91
C THR A 203 18.18 -18.24 -13.46
N GLN A 204 18.54 -17.29 -12.59
CA GLN A 204 19.03 -15.97 -13.01
C GLN A 204 20.26 -16.06 -13.91
N ARG A 205 21.21 -16.95 -13.60
CA ARG A 205 22.38 -17.16 -14.46
C ARG A 205 21.98 -17.66 -15.86
N GLN A 206 20.97 -18.52 -15.96
CA GLN A 206 20.46 -18.99 -17.25
C GLN A 206 19.78 -17.86 -18.03
N THR A 207 19.01 -16.99 -17.37
CA THR A 207 18.39 -15.82 -18.03
C THR A 207 19.44 -14.84 -18.52
N PHE A 208 20.48 -14.55 -17.75
CA PHE A 208 21.60 -13.70 -18.20
C PHE A 208 22.33 -14.30 -19.41
N LYS A 209 22.53 -15.63 -19.45
CA LYS A 209 23.08 -16.28 -20.64
C LYS A 209 22.19 -16.09 -21.86
N MET A 210 20.86 -16.20 -21.71
CA MET A 210 19.92 -15.95 -22.81
C MET A 210 19.97 -14.48 -23.26
N ILE A 211 20.03 -13.53 -22.34
CA ILE A 211 20.18 -12.10 -22.64
C ILE A 211 21.49 -11.86 -23.39
N GLN A 212 22.60 -12.43 -22.93
CA GLN A 212 23.90 -12.32 -23.61
C GLN A 212 23.82 -12.83 -25.05
N THR A 213 23.17 -13.97 -25.28
CA THR A 213 22.97 -14.50 -26.64
C THR A 213 22.12 -13.56 -27.49
N LYS A 214 21.03 -13.00 -26.95
CA LYS A 214 20.17 -12.04 -27.67
C LYS A 214 20.90 -10.73 -27.98
N VAL A 215 21.70 -10.22 -27.04
CA VAL A 215 22.53 -9.02 -27.24
C VAL A 215 23.59 -9.29 -28.31
N ASN A 216 24.23 -10.46 -28.29
CA ASN A 216 25.16 -10.86 -29.34
C ASN A 216 24.46 -10.97 -30.71
N ASP A 217 23.24 -11.52 -30.80
CA ASP A 217 22.46 -11.54 -32.04
C ASP A 217 22.13 -10.13 -32.54
N LEU A 218 21.73 -9.23 -31.63
CA LEU A 218 21.49 -7.82 -31.97
C LEU A 218 22.77 -7.13 -32.44
N SER A 219 23.91 -7.38 -31.79
CA SER A 219 25.22 -6.87 -32.19
C SER A 219 25.62 -7.35 -33.59
N ASN A 220 25.29 -8.59 -33.96
CA ASN A 220 25.52 -9.11 -35.30
C ASN A 220 24.59 -8.50 -36.36
N ARG A 221 23.38 -8.05 -35.97
CA ARG A 221 22.42 -7.40 -36.86
C ARG A 221 22.63 -5.88 -36.99
N PHE A 222 23.27 -5.24 -36.03
CA PHE A 222 23.53 -3.79 -36.03
C PHE A 222 24.31 -3.29 -37.26
N PRO A 223 25.37 -3.99 -37.73
CA PRO A 223 26.08 -3.65 -38.96
C PRO A 223 25.17 -3.69 -40.21
N MET A 224 24.19 -4.60 -40.23
CA MET A 224 23.23 -4.72 -41.34
C MET A 224 22.28 -3.51 -41.37
N VAL A 225 21.81 -3.05 -40.21
CA VAL A 225 21.01 -1.81 -40.08
C VAL A 225 21.84 -0.59 -40.49
N ASN A 226 23.11 -0.52 -40.10
CA ASN A 226 24.01 0.56 -40.52
C ASN A 226 24.24 0.56 -42.06
N SER A 227 24.32 -0.62 -42.68
CA SER A 227 24.38 -0.75 -44.15
C SER A 227 23.10 -0.29 -44.85
N LEU A 228 21.93 -0.54 -44.25
CA LEU A 228 20.66 -0.03 -44.78
C LEU A 228 20.56 1.49 -44.62
N MET A 229 20.97 2.03 -43.47
CA MET A 229 20.97 3.48 -43.20
C MET A 229 21.87 4.24 -44.18
N THR A 230 23.07 3.71 -44.48
CA THR A 230 23.98 4.29 -45.48
C THR A 230 23.39 4.25 -46.89
N LYS A 231 22.75 3.13 -47.29
CA LYS A 231 22.03 3.03 -48.58
C LYS A 231 20.88 4.04 -48.70
N ILE A 232 20.12 4.25 -47.62
CA ILE A 232 19.02 5.24 -47.57
C ILE A 232 19.57 6.66 -47.71
N ASN A 233 20.65 6.99 -46.98
CA ASN A 233 21.29 8.31 -47.07
C ASN A 233 21.86 8.60 -48.47
N ILE A 234 22.45 7.60 -49.13
CA ILE A 234 22.95 7.74 -50.51
C ILE A 234 21.79 8.03 -51.48
N ARG A 235 20.67 7.30 -51.36
CA ARG A 235 19.47 7.57 -52.18
C ARG A 235 18.93 8.98 -51.91
N LYS A 236 18.78 9.36 -50.64
CA LYS A 236 18.30 10.70 -50.25
C LYS A 236 19.21 11.83 -50.76
N ARG A 237 20.55 11.64 -50.74
CA ARG A 237 21.51 12.59 -51.32
C ARG A 237 21.37 12.71 -52.83
N ARG A 238 21.24 11.58 -53.53
CA ARG A 238 21.04 11.58 -54.99
C ARG A 238 19.74 12.28 -55.37
N ASP A 239 18.65 11.97 -54.69
CA ASP A 239 17.34 12.55 -54.98
C ASP A 239 17.32 14.06 -54.65
N SER A 240 18.01 14.49 -53.59
CA SER A 240 18.24 15.91 -53.28
C SER A 240 19.07 16.64 -54.34
N LEU A 241 20.09 15.99 -54.91
CA LEU A 241 20.91 16.57 -55.97
C LEU A 241 20.12 16.73 -57.27
N ILE A 242 19.31 15.72 -57.62
CA ILE A 242 18.40 15.78 -58.77
C ILE A 242 17.42 16.94 -58.61
N LEU A 243 16.77 17.07 -57.44
CA LEU A 243 15.85 18.16 -57.16
C LEU A 243 16.53 19.53 -57.21
N GLY A 244 17.76 19.65 -56.70
CA GLY A 244 18.57 20.87 -56.80
C GLY A 244 18.89 21.25 -58.25
N THR A 245 19.31 20.29 -59.08
CA THR A 245 19.59 20.57 -60.51
C THR A 245 18.33 20.87 -61.31
N ALA A 246 17.19 20.27 -60.97
CA ALA A 246 15.92 20.54 -61.64
C ALA A 246 15.36 21.94 -61.29
N THR A 247 15.62 22.42 -60.07
CA THR A 247 15.16 23.74 -59.59
C THR A 247 16.10 24.88 -59.98
N MET A 248 17.36 24.60 -60.31
CA MET A 248 18.30 25.61 -60.81
C MET A 248 18.22 25.85 -62.32
N ASN A 249 17.47 25.04 -63.06
CA ASN A 249 17.37 25.08 -64.53
C ASN A 249 16.02 25.63 -65.02
N THR A 250 15.28 26.31 -64.15
CA THR A 250 14.03 27.07 -64.39
C THR A 250 14.19 28.47 -63.84
#